data_AF-A0A8J5RNP4-F1
#
_entry.id   AF-A0A8J5RNP4-F1
#
_cell.length_a   1.000
_cell.length_b   1.000
_cell.length_c   1.000
_cell.angle_alpha   90.00
_cell.angle_beta   90.00
_cell.angle_gamma   90.00
#
_symmetry.space_group_name_H-M   'P 1'
#
loop_
_entity.id
_entity.type
_entity.pdbx_description
1 polymer ?
#
loop_
_entity_poly.entity_id
_entity_poly.type
_entity_poly.pdbx_seq_one_letter_code
_entity_poly.pdbx_strand_id
1 'polypeptide(L)'
;MDVREPEKETGSSIGGTAAMDVRAAMDVWRWRDLALTVPGTLMLVSTRMEAFNLIEAARTKLDERAKLIRMIRYGARLETAVEHFADPVPEGVLPSDVIEDARRAISHNAALHASIGHIFVSYCKFLGINDDEPACERWKSHFHEAVAITDEALDSVNDTASQAEAVKDIADIVGSLPVGCPLREHWALAGEQLMNLAANNATMALVELRRMRHAVSLEFFDAWVLLNRR
;
A
#
# COMPACT_ATOMS: atom_id res chain seq x y z
N MET A 1 -87.41 24.08 -11.59
CA MET A 1 -86.43 24.12 -10.49
C MET A 1 -85.62 22.84 -10.64
N ASP A 2 -84.48 22.89 -11.34
CA ASP A 2 -83.16 23.31 -10.80
C ASP A 2 -82.75 22.31 -9.69
N VAL A 3 -81.65 21.57 -9.73
CA VAL A 3 -80.26 21.97 -9.94
C VAL A 3 -79.41 20.74 -10.33
N ARG A 4 -78.45 20.92 -11.25
CA ARG A 4 -77.29 20.02 -11.52
C ARG A 4 -76.21 20.24 -10.46
N GLU A 5 -75.51 19.18 -10.02
CA GLU A 5 -74.07 19.25 -9.64
C GLU A 5 -73.47 17.83 -9.38
N PRO A 6 -72.12 17.64 -9.32
CA PRO A 6 -71.40 16.92 -10.39
C PRO A 6 -70.56 15.72 -9.91
N GLU A 7 -70.01 15.02 -10.91
CA GLU A 7 -69.04 13.93 -10.82
C GLU A 7 -67.79 14.30 -10.01
N LYS A 8 -67.35 13.40 -9.12
CA LYS A 8 -66.02 13.46 -8.50
C LYS A 8 -65.03 12.64 -9.31
N GLU A 9 -64.08 13.36 -9.89
CA GLU A 9 -62.90 12.88 -10.58
C GLU A 9 -62.09 11.86 -9.77
N THR A 10 -61.72 10.78 -10.43
CA THR A 10 -60.70 9.83 -10.03
C THR A 10 -59.32 10.47 -10.19
N GLY A 11 -58.67 10.74 -9.05
CA GLY A 11 -57.27 11.17 -9.01
C GLY A 11 -56.35 10.14 -9.67
N SER A 12 -55.73 10.55 -10.77
CA SER A 12 -54.79 9.78 -11.56
C SER A 12 -53.41 9.71 -10.88
N SER A 13 -53.01 8.50 -10.48
CA SER A 13 -51.68 8.17 -9.97
C SER A 13 -50.70 7.99 -11.13
N ILE A 14 -50.15 9.08 -11.67
CA ILE A 14 -49.11 9.05 -12.73
C ILE A 14 -47.72 9.48 -12.20
N GLY A 15 -47.62 9.94 -10.94
CA GLY A 15 -46.37 10.49 -10.39
C GLY A 15 -45.28 9.49 -9.97
N GLY A 16 -45.57 8.19 -9.89
CA GLY A 16 -44.63 7.19 -9.36
C GLY A 16 -43.53 6.74 -10.35
N THR A 17 -43.89 6.56 -11.62
CA THR A 17 -43.01 5.94 -12.62
C THR A 17 -41.95 6.89 -13.14
N ALA A 18 -42.31 8.15 -13.40
CA ALA A 18 -41.38 9.17 -13.90
C ALA A 18 -40.33 9.59 -12.85
N ALA A 19 -40.70 9.64 -11.57
CA ALA A 19 -39.75 9.93 -10.48
C ALA A 19 -38.77 8.76 -10.25
N MET A 20 -39.21 7.53 -10.49
CA MET A 20 -38.38 6.32 -10.41
C MET A 20 -37.38 6.26 -11.57
N ASP A 21 -37.79 6.64 -12.79
CA ASP A 21 -36.91 6.73 -13.97
C ASP A 21 -35.85 7.84 -13.86
N VAL A 22 -36.20 9.00 -13.32
CA VAL A 22 -35.22 10.10 -13.09
C VAL A 22 -34.18 9.69 -12.04
N ARG A 23 -34.60 8.99 -10.97
CA ARG A 23 -33.69 8.50 -9.94
C ARG A 23 -32.76 7.41 -10.47
N ALA A 24 -33.29 6.45 -11.24
CA ALA A 24 -32.49 5.43 -11.89
C ALA A 24 -31.47 6.04 -12.85
N ALA A 25 -31.88 7.04 -13.66
CA ALA A 25 -30.97 7.78 -14.54
C ALA A 25 -29.88 8.54 -13.77
N MET A 26 -30.21 9.19 -12.65
CA MET A 26 -29.21 9.84 -11.78
C MET A 26 -28.21 8.84 -11.19
N ASP A 27 -28.67 7.65 -10.81
CA ASP A 27 -27.79 6.60 -10.30
C ASP A 27 -26.85 6.07 -11.41
N VAL A 28 -27.34 5.91 -12.65
CA VAL A 28 -26.51 5.56 -13.83
C VAL A 28 -25.37 6.56 -14.04
N TRP A 29 -25.70 7.86 -14.04
CA TRP A 29 -24.70 8.92 -14.26
C TRP A 29 -23.65 8.94 -13.15
N ARG A 30 -24.08 8.75 -11.89
CA ARG A 30 -23.18 8.75 -10.74
C ARG A 30 -22.21 7.57 -10.75
N TRP A 31 -22.68 6.37 -11.09
CA TRP A 31 -21.82 5.18 -11.22
C TRP A 31 -20.83 5.32 -12.36
N ARG A 32 -21.28 5.88 -13.49
CA ARG A 32 -20.42 6.15 -14.63
C ARG A 32 -19.31 7.13 -14.30
N ASP A 33 -19.65 8.25 -13.66
CA ASP A 33 -18.68 9.28 -13.29
C ASP A 33 -17.61 8.71 -12.32
N LEU A 34 -18.05 7.92 -11.34
CA LEU A 34 -17.15 7.24 -10.41
C LEU A 34 -16.27 6.19 -11.11
N ALA A 35 -16.81 5.41 -12.05
CA ALA A 35 -16.02 4.42 -12.79
C ALA A 35 -14.97 5.06 -13.70
N LEU A 36 -15.22 6.27 -14.20
CA LEU A 36 -14.25 7.02 -14.99
C LEU A 36 -13.04 7.47 -14.16
N THR A 37 -13.12 7.45 -12.83
CA THR A 37 -11.95 7.69 -11.97
C THR A 37 -11.04 6.47 -11.85
N VAL A 38 -11.53 5.25 -12.16
CA VAL A 38 -10.79 3.98 -12.01
C VAL A 38 -9.43 4.00 -12.71
N PRO A 39 -9.32 4.34 -14.00
CA PRO A 39 -8.02 4.34 -14.67
C PRO A 39 -7.06 5.36 -14.06
N GLY A 40 -7.56 6.54 -13.67
CA GLY A 40 -6.74 7.58 -13.03
C GLY A 40 -6.22 7.15 -11.66
N THR A 41 -7.05 6.47 -10.86
CA THR A 41 -6.64 5.94 -9.55
C THR A 41 -5.68 4.76 -9.68
N LEU A 42 -5.90 3.83 -10.61
CA LEU A 42 -4.96 2.73 -10.87
C LEU A 42 -3.60 3.26 -11.34
N MET A 43 -3.59 4.29 -12.20
CA MET A 43 -2.36 4.98 -12.60
C MET A 43 -1.67 5.64 -11.40
N LEU A 44 -2.41 6.28 -10.51
CA LEU A 44 -1.84 6.86 -9.29
C LEU A 44 -1.21 5.79 -8.40
N VAL A 45 -1.89 4.67 -8.15
CA VAL A 45 -1.37 3.55 -7.35
C VAL A 45 -0.12 2.95 -8.00
N SER A 46 -0.11 2.75 -9.31
CA SER A 46 1.04 2.16 -10.02
C SER A 46 2.24 3.10 -10.19
N THR A 47 2.07 4.40 -10.00
CA THR A 47 3.15 5.40 -10.18
C THR A 47 3.62 6.03 -8.88
N ARG A 48 2.88 5.89 -7.77
CA ARG A 48 3.25 6.46 -6.47
C ARG A 48 4.57 5.85 -5.97
N MET A 49 5.54 6.71 -5.71
CA MET A 49 6.90 6.33 -5.30
C MET A 49 7.16 6.46 -3.79
N GLU A 50 6.20 6.99 -3.02
CA GLU A 50 6.40 7.31 -1.60
C GLU A 50 6.89 6.11 -0.77
N ALA A 51 6.13 5.01 -0.75
CA ALA A 51 6.52 3.80 -0.03
C ALA A 51 7.88 3.25 -0.53
N PHE A 52 8.12 3.29 -1.84
CA PHE A 52 9.37 2.84 -2.43
C PHE A 52 10.57 3.65 -1.91
N ASN A 53 10.46 4.97 -1.93
CA ASN A 53 11.51 5.88 -1.47
C ASN A 53 11.76 5.73 0.04
N LEU A 54 10.70 5.53 0.83
CA LEU A 54 10.82 5.31 2.28
C LEU A 54 11.54 3.99 2.58
N ILE A 55 11.20 2.90 1.91
CA ILE A 55 11.88 1.61 2.12
C ILE A 55 13.34 1.68 1.68
N GLU A 56 13.64 2.38 0.58
CA GLU A 56 15.03 2.57 0.14
C GLU A 56 15.85 3.40 1.14
N ALA A 57 15.26 4.45 1.71
CA ALA A 57 15.88 5.24 2.78
C ALA A 57 16.11 4.39 4.04
N ALA A 58 15.09 3.61 4.47
CA ALA A 58 15.20 2.70 5.59
C ALA A 58 16.31 1.67 5.39
N ARG A 59 16.37 1.02 4.22
CA ARG A 59 17.42 0.05 3.87
C ARG A 59 18.81 0.67 3.98
N THR A 60 19.01 1.85 3.39
CA THR A 60 20.31 2.54 3.44
C THR A 60 20.73 2.84 4.88
N LYS A 61 19.78 3.27 5.73
CA LYS A 61 20.04 3.51 7.16
C LYS A 61 20.38 2.23 7.93
N LEU A 62 19.71 1.12 7.63
CA LEU A 62 20.01 -0.19 8.23
C LEU A 62 21.42 -0.65 7.85
N ASP A 63 21.81 -0.51 6.58
CA ASP A 63 23.14 -0.87 6.08
C ASP A 63 24.26 -0.07 6.77
N GLU A 64 24.10 1.25 6.90
CA GLU A 64 25.09 2.08 7.59
C GLU A 64 25.18 1.76 9.09
N ARG A 65 24.06 1.44 9.73
CA ARG A 65 24.06 1.00 11.14
C ARG A 65 24.70 -0.38 11.31
N ALA A 66 24.51 -1.30 10.37
CA ALA A 66 25.21 -2.59 10.37
C ALA A 66 26.74 -2.39 10.31
N LYS A 67 27.21 -1.46 9.47
CA LYS A 67 28.64 -1.10 9.40
C LYS A 67 29.15 -0.51 10.71
N LEU A 68 28.38 0.38 11.35
CA LEU A 68 28.73 0.93 12.66
C LEU A 68 28.86 -0.16 13.73
N ILE A 69 27.87 -1.05 13.84
CA ILE A 69 27.91 -2.17 14.80
C ILE A 69 29.12 -3.08 14.52
N ARG A 70 29.40 -3.35 13.24
CA ARG A 70 30.57 -4.12 12.83
C ARG A 70 31.88 -3.47 13.28
N MET A 71 32.04 -2.16 13.13
CA MET A 71 33.24 -1.45 13.60
C MET A 71 33.43 -1.60 15.11
N ILE A 72 32.34 -1.42 15.88
CA ILE A 72 32.35 -1.58 17.33
C ILE A 72 32.71 -3.04 17.70
N ARG A 73 32.16 -4.02 16.98
CA ARG A 73 32.46 -5.44 17.17
C ARG A 73 33.94 -5.76 16.99
N TYR A 74 34.60 -5.15 16.00
CA TYR A 74 36.04 -5.30 15.76
C TYR A 74 36.93 -4.42 16.66
N GLY A 75 36.36 -3.83 17.71
CA GLY A 75 37.12 -3.14 18.76
C GLY A 75 37.35 -1.66 18.52
N ALA A 76 36.70 -1.05 17.52
CA ALA A 76 36.67 0.41 17.43
C ALA A 76 35.99 0.99 18.66
N ARG A 77 36.53 2.09 19.19
CA ARG A 77 35.84 2.88 20.21
C ARG A 77 34.57 3.49 19.60
N LEU A 78 33.56 3.71 20.43
CA LEU A 78 32.30 4.29 19.98
C LEU A 78 32.52 5.66 19.32
N GLU A 79 33.40 6.50 19.87
CA GLU A 79 33.68 7.83 19.30
C GLU A 79 34.20 7.69 17.85
N THR A 80 35.19 6.84 17.63
CA THR A 80 35.75 6.56 16.30
C THR A 80 34.72 5.96 15.35
N ALA A 81 33.90 5.02 15.83
CA ALA A 81 32.85 4.42 15.00
C ALA A 81 31.78 5.45 14.58
N VAL A 82 31.44 6.39 15.46
CA VAL A 82 30.50 7.48 15.19
C VAL A 82 31.11 8.55 14.27
N GLU A 83 32.40 8.87 14.40
CA GLU A 83 33.10 9.75 13.45
C GLU A 83 33.04 9.23 12.00
N HIS A 84 33.02 7.91 11.83
CA HIS A 84 32.89 7.25 10.53
C HIS A 84 31.45 6.94 10.12
N PHE A 85 30.46 7.25 10.96
CA PHE A 85 29.05 7.03 10.65
C PHE A 85 28.50 8.18 9.82
N ALA A 86 28.14 7.89 8.58
CA ALA A 86 27.39 8.81 7.74
C ALA A 86 25.91 8.48 7.86
N ASP A 87 25.15 9.24 8.65
CA ASP A 87 23.71 9.03 8.75
C ASP A 87 23.03 9.35 7.40
N PRO A 88 22.41 8.37 6.72
CA PRO A 88 21.74 8.64 5.47
C PRO A 88 20.55 9.58 5.64
N VAL A 89 20.23 10.34 4.59
CA VAL A 89 19.03 11.19 4.55
C VAL A 89 17.77 10.32 4.73
N PRO A 90 16.76 10.77 5.50
CA PRO A 90 16.76 11.99 6.32
C PRO A 90 17.59 11.85 7.60
N GLU A 91 18.54 12.77 7.81
CA GLU A 91 19.42 12.78 8.99
C GLU A 91 18.63 12.90 10.30
N GLY A 92 19.09 12.23 11.34
CA GLY A 92 18.47 12.24 12.67
C GLY A 92 17.21 11.38 12.81
N VAL A 93 16.69 10.82 11.71
CA VAL A 93 15.52 9.93 11.73
C VAL A 93 15.97 8.48 11.90
N LEU A 94 15.33 7.75 12.81
CA LEU A 94 15.63 6.34 13.05
C LEU A 94 15.09 5.47 11.91
N PRO A 95 15.76 4.35 11.56
CA PRO A 95 15.24 3.40 10.57
C PRO A 95 13.82 2.94 10.90
N SER A 96 13.52 2.69 12.18
CA SER A 96 12.18 2.27 12.65
C SER A 96 11.08 3.25 12.24
N ASP A 97 11.35 4.55 12.33
CA ASP A 97 10.36 5.58 12.03
C ASP A 97 10.08 5.61 10.52
N VAL A 98 11.13 5.50 9.72
CA VAL A 98 11.02 5.44 8.24
C VAL A 98 10.28 4.17 7.80
N ILE A 99 10.54 3.02 8.44
CA ILE A 99 9.87 1.74 8.15
C ILE A 99 8.38 1.83 8.49
N GLU A 100 8.03 2.44 9.62
CA GLU A 100 6.64 2.62 10.02
C GLU A 100 5.89 3.56 9.05
N ASP A 101 6.52 4.63 8.59
CA ASP A 101 5.93 5.49 7.57
C ASP A 101 5.78 4.76 6.22
N ALA A 102 6.75 3.93 5.85
CA ALA A 102 6.63 3.05 4.67
C ALA A 102 5.42 2.12 4.80
N ARG A 103 5.26 1.47 5.97
CA ARG A 103 4.13 0.58 6.25
C ARG A 103 2.80 1.31 6.07
N ARG A 104 2.66 2.51 6.65
CA ARG A 104 1.46 3.35 6.49
C ARG A 104 1.19 3.69 5.03
N ALA A 105 2.22 4.07 4.27
CA ALA A 105 2.08 4.39 2.86
C ALA A 105 1.61 3.18 2.03
N ILE A 106 2.14 1.97 2.30
CA ILE A 106 1.68 0.74 1.64
C ILE A 106 0.23 0.45 2.01
N SER A 107 -0.12 0.46 3.31
CA SER A 107 -1.50 0.19 3.75
C SER A 107 -2.50 1.19 3.18
N HIS A 108 -2.12 2.46 3.07
CA HIS A 108 -2.95 3.48 2.42
C HIS A 108 -3.16 3.19 0.93
N ASN A 109 -2.11 2.80 0.21
CA ASN A 109 -2.22 2.39 -1.19
C ASN A 109 -3.08 1.15 -1.36
N ALA A 110 -2.93 0.16 -0.47
CA ALA A 110 -3.74 -1.06 -0.46
C ALA A 110 -5.23 -0.75 -0.28
N ALA A 111 -5.57 0.12 0.68
CA ALA A 111 -6.95 0.55 0.92
C ALA A 111 -7.55 1.28 -0.28
N LEU A 112 -6.76 2.14 -0.94
CA LEU A 112 -7.17 2.83 -2.16
C LEU A 112 -7.38 1.84 -3.32
N HIS A 113 -6.47 0.89 -3.50
CA HIS A 113 -6.55 -0.17 -4.52
C HIS A 113 -7.77 -1.07 -4.31
N ALA A 114 -8.04 -1.51 -3.08
CA ALA A 114 -9.24 -2.28 -2.75
C ALA A 114 -10.53 -1.49 -3.02
N SER A 115 -10.56 -0.21 -2.64
CA SER A 115 -11.72 0.66 -2.87
C SER A 115 -12.02 0.82 -4.36
N ILE A 116 -10.98 1.02 -5.18
CA ILE A 116 -11.17 1.16 -6.63
C ILE A 116 -11.59 -0.15 -7.29
N GLY A 117 -11.08 -1.28 -6.80
CA GLY A 117 -11.54 -2.60 -7.24
C GLY A 117 -13.04 -2.80 -6.97
N HIS A 118 -13.52 -2.39 -5.79
CA HIS A 118 -14.94 -2.47 -5.45
C HIS A 118 -15.83 -1.60 -6.36
N ILE A 119 -15.40 -0.36 -6.64
CA ILE A 119 -16.08 0.55 -7.57
C ILE A 119 -16.16 -0.08 -8.96
N PHE A 120 -15.04 -0.61 -9.44
CA PHE A 120 -14.94 -1.18 -10.78
C PHE A 120 -15.86 -2.39 -10.96
N VAL A 121 -15.83 -3.34 -10.01
CA VAL A 121 -16.71 -4.52 -10.02
C VAL A 121 -18.19 -4.12 -9.98
N SER A 122 -18.54 -3.11 -9.17
CA SER A 122 -19.91 -2.62 -9.08
C SER A 122 -20.38 -1.98 -10.39
N TYR A 123 -19.49 -1.25 -11.07
CA TYR A 123 -19.77 -0.68 -12.38
C TYR A 123 -19.91 -1.73 -13.48
N CYS A 124 -19.04 -2.73 -13.52
CA CYS A 124 -19.15 -3.84 -14.47
C CYS A 124 -20.49 -4.57 -14.33
N LYS A 125 -20.91 -4.86 -13.09
CA LYS A 125 -22.23 -5.45 -12.81
C LYS A 125 -23.37 -4.56 -13.27
N PHE A 126 -23.27 -3.26 -13.03
CA PHE A 126 -24.27 -2.28 -13.46
C PHE A 126 -24.42 -2.24 -15.00
N LEU A 127 -23.32 -2.39 -15.74
CA LEU A 127 -23.33 -2.46 -17.20
C LEU A 127 -23.75 -3.83 -17.76
N GLY A 128 -23.99 -4.83 -16.91
CA GLY A 128 -24.28 -6.19 -17.35
C GLY A 128 -23.10 -6.87 -18.05
N ILE A 129 -21.87 -6.43 -17.77
CA ILE A 129 -20.64 -7.09 -18.25
C ILE A 129 -20.58 -8.45 -17.58
N ASN A 130 -20.51 -9.51 -18.39
CA ASN A 130 -20.49 -10.86 -17.87
C ASN A 130 -19.16 -11.13 -17.16
N ASP A 131 -19.24 -11.83 -16.02
CA ASP A 131 -18.06 -12.18 -15.23
C ASP A 131 -17.08 -13.09 -15.99
N ASP A 132 -17.60 -13.86 -16.96
CA ASP A 132 -16.85 -14.77 -17.85
C ASP A 132 -16.23 -14.06 -19.07
N GLU A 133 -16.39 -12.74 -19.18
CA GLU A 133 -15.73 -12.01 -20.26
C GLU A 133 -14.20 -12.03 -20.06
N PRO A 134 -13.41 -12.35 -21.09
CA PRO A 134 -11.96 -12.53 -20.92
C PRO A 134 -11.23 -11.32 -20.32
N ALA A 135 -11.71 -10.11 -20.58
CA ALA A 135 -11.12 -8.89 -19.98
C ALA A 135 -11.51 -8.72 -18.50
N CYS A 136 -12.71 -9.15 -18.11
CA CYS A 136 -13.17 -9.16 -16.72
C CYS A 136 -12.41 -10.20 -15.90
N GLU A 137 -12.21 -11.40 -16.44
CA GLU A 137 -11.41 -12.46 -15.80
C GLU A 137 -9.95 -12.04 -15.60
N ARG A 138 -9.30 -11.50 -16.63
CA ARG A 138 -7.92 -11.01 -16.52
C ARG A 138 -7.81 -9.88 -15.50
N TRP A 139 -8.72 -8.91 -15.54
CA TRP A 139 -8.73 -7.82 -14.56
C TRP A 139 -8.81 -8.36 -13.12
N LYS A 140 -9.72 -9.30 -12.84
CA LYS A 140 -9.84 -9.93 -11.51
C LYS A 140 -8.57 -10.68 -11.10
N SER A 141 -7.95 -11.38 -12.05
CA SER A 141 -6.69 -12.08 -11.80
C SER A 141 -5.58 -11.11 -11.41
N HIS A 142 -5.38 -10.03 -12.17
CA HIS A 142 -4.37 -9.02 -11.86
C HIS A 142 -4.68 -8.29 -10.54
N PHE A 143 -5.96 -8.02 -10.25
CA PHE A 143 -6.41 -7.44 -8.98
C PHE A 143 -6.04 -8.32 -7.77
N HIS A 144 -6.35 -9.62 -7.84
CA HIS A 144 -5.98 -10.55 -6.76
C HIS A 144 -4.46 -10.72 -6.63
N GLU A 145 -3.74 -10.75 -7.75
CA GLU A 145 -2.28 -10.80 -7.75
C GLU A 145 -1.68 -9.57 -7.09
N ALA A 146 -2.14 -8.35 -7.43
CA ALA A 146 -1.68 -7.11 -6.82
C ALA A 146 -1.98 -7.06 -5.31
N VAL A 147 -3.14 -7.55 -4.87
CA VAL A 147 -3.48 -7.68 -3.44
C VAL A 147 -2.51 -8.62 -2.73
N ALA A 148 -2.30 -9.83 -3.25
CA ALA A 148 -1.39 -10.81 -2.65
C ALA A 148 0.05 -10.29 -2.54
N ILE A 149 0.56 -9.65 -3.59
CA ILE A 149 1.90 -9.04 -3.58
C ILE A 149 1.98 -7.87 -2.58
N THR A 150 0.89 -7.12 -2.41
CA THR A 150 0.84 -6.04 -1.41
C THR A 150 0.94 -6.59 0.02
N ASP A 151 0.29 -7.72 0.29
CA ASP A 151 0.39 -8.41 1.58
C ASP A 151 1.83 -8.92 1.81
N GLU A 152 2.46 -9.53 0.81
CA GLU A 152 3.88 -9.95 0.87
C GLU A 152 4.83 -8.76 1.15
N ALA A 153 4.56 -7.59 0.56
CA ALA A 153 5.32 -6.37 0.81
C ALA A 153 5.12 -5.87 2.25
N LEU A 154 3.89 -5.94 2.79
CA LEU A 154 3.59 -5.57 4.17
C LEU A 154 4.28 -6.50 5.17
N ASP A 155 4.26 -7.81 4.93
CA ASP A 155 4.93 -8.80 5.76
C ASP A 155 6.44 -8.53 5.81
N SER A 156 7.06 -8.28 4.65
CA SER A 156 8.47 -7.91 4.57
C SER A 156 8.80 -6.64 5.38
N VAL A 157 7.95 -5.61 5.29
CA VAL A 157 8.12 -4.37 6.06
C VAL A 157 7.93 -4.60 7.57
N ASN A 158 6.97 -5.43 7.96
CA ASN A 158 6.75 -5.79 9.36
C ASN A 158 7.95 -6.54 9.95
N ASP A 159 8.52 -7.48 9.19
CA ASP A 159 9.72 -8.20 9.60
C ASP A 159 10.92 -7.26 9.74
N THR A 160 11.11 -6.34 8.79
CA THR A 160 12.13 -5.29 8.88
C THR A 160 11.93 -4.44 10.15
N ALA A 161 10.70 -4.03 10.47
CA ALA A 161 10.40 -3.24 11.66
C ALA A 161 10.74 -4.01 12.94
N SER A 162 10.27 -5.25 13.05
CA SER A 162 10.52 -6.15 14.19
C SER A 162 12.02 -6.33 14.46
N GLN A 163 12.79 -6.56 13.39
CA GLN A 163 14.25 -6.72 13.50
C GLN A 163 14.94 -5.41 13.88
N ALA A 164 14.50 -4.27 13.33
CA ALA A 164 15.05 -2.96 13.67
C ALA A 164 14.78 -2.59 15.14
N GLU A 165 13.61 -2.92 15.68
CA GLU A 165 13.30 -2.74 17.12
C GLU A 165 14.17 -3.65 17.99
N ALA A 166 14.30 -4.94 17.65
CA ALA A 166 15.14 -5.87 18.42
C ALA A 166 16.61 -5.41 18.50
N VAL A 167 17.11 -4.72 17.47
CA VAL A 167 18.48 -4.17 17.50
C VAL A 167 18.61 -3.00 18.49
N LYS A 168 17.55 -2.23 18.78
CA LYS A 168 17.61 -1.18 19.81
C LYS A 168 17.90 -1.80 21.17
N ASP A 169 17.19 -2.87 21.52
CA ASP A 169 17.41 -3.61 22.78
C ASP A 169 18.84 -4.16 22.85
N ILE A 170 19.36 -4.69 21.73
CA ILE A 170 20.75 -5.16 21.65
C ILE A 170 21.74 -4.02 21.85
N ALA A 171 21.49 -2.84 21.27
CA ALA A 171 22.37 -1.69 21.41
C ALA A 171 22.47 -1.24 22.88
N ASP A 172 21.36 -1.26 23.62
CA ASP A 172 21.34 -0.96 25.05
C ASP A 172 22.15 -2.00 25.86
N ILE A 173 21.98 -3.29 25.56
CA ILE A 173 22.77 -4.37 26.19
C ILE A 173 24.26 -4.17 25.89
N VAL A 174 24.65 -3.99 24.63
CA VAL A 174 26.04 -3.78 24.21
C VAL A 174 26.64 -2.54 24.88
N GLY A 175 25.86 -1.47 25.00
CA GLY A 175 26.27 -0.23 25.67
C GLY A 175 26.51 -0.40 27.16
N SER A 176 25.77 -1.29 27.82
CA SER A 176 25.94 -1.59 29.25
C SER A 176 27.15 -2.46 29.60
N LEU A 177 27.71 -3.18 28.61
CA LEU A 177 28.78 -4.16 28.82
C LEU A 177 30.19 -3.55 28.68
N PRO A 178 31.16 -3.94 29.54
CA PRO A 178 32.54 -3.49 29.44
C PRO A 178 33.18 -3.80 28.07
N VAL A 179 34.04 -2.90 27.60
CA VAL A 179 34.86 -3.13 26.40
C VAL A 179 35.74 -4.36 26.62
N GLY A 180 35.82 -5.24 25.61
CA GLY A 180 36.57 -6.51 25.69
C GLY A 180 35.84 -7.66 26.39
N CYS A 181 34.61 -7.45 26.88
CA CYS A 181 33.77 -8.53 27.37
C CYS A 181 33.32 -9.44 26.22
N PRO A 182 33.51 -10.78 26.28
CA PRO A 182 33.05 -11.69 25.24
C PRO A 182 31.55 -11.61 24.95
N LEU A 183 30.75 -11.33 25.98
CA LEU A 183 29.30 -11.17 25.83
C LEU A 183 28.93 -9.94 25.00
N ARG A 184 29.74 -8.87 25.07
CA ARG A 184 29.55 -7.66 24.27
C ARG A 184 29.75 -7.96 22.78
N GLU A 185 30.79 -8.72 22.44
CA GLU A 185 31.05 -9.15 21.06
C GLU A 185 29.91 -10.02 20.52
N HIS A 186 29.41 -10.96 21.34
CA HIS A 186 28.30 -11.83 20.96
C HIS A 186 27.02 -11.03 20.65
N TRP A 187 26.64 -10.10 21.52
CA TRP A 187 25.49 -9.23 21.28
C TRP A 187 25.70 -8.29 20.09
N ALA A 188 26.89 -7.74 19.91
CA ALA A 188 27.20 -6.92 18.74
C ALA A 188 27.08 -7.72 17.44
N LEU A 189 27.51 -8.99 17.42
CA LEU A 189 27.33 -9.88 16.27
C LEU A 189 25.85 -10.14 15.98
N ALA A 190 25.05 -10.41 17.01
CA ALA A 190 23.61 -10.60 16.86
C ALA A 190 22.92 -9.34 16.31
N GLY A 191 23.30 -8.16 16.80
CA GLY A 191 22.80 -6.87 16.29
C GLY A 191 23.17 -6.63 14.83
N GLU A 192 24.41 -6.96 14.44
CA GLU A 192 24.85 -6.89 13.03
C GLU A 192 24.02 -7.83 12.15
N GLN A 193 23.78 -9.07 12.59
CA GLN A 193 22.98 -10.05 11.85
C GLN A 193 21.53 -9.60 11.66
N LEU A 194 20.89 -9.07 12.71
CA LEU A 194 19.52 -8.56 12.62
C LEU A 194 19.41 -7.34 11.71
N MET A 195 20.38 -6.41 11.74
CA MET A 195 20.39 -5.28 10.81
C MET A 195 20.51 -5.72 9.36
N ASN A 196 21.36 -6.71 9.06
CA ASN A 196 21.48 -7.27 7.72
C ASN A 196 20.19 -7.99 7.28
N LEU A 197 19.53 -8.73 8.19
CA LEU A 197 18.23 -9.34 7.91
C LEU A 197 17.17 -8.28 7.61
N ALA A 198 17.15 -7.19 8.39
CA ALA A 198 16.23 -6.08 8.19
C ALA A 198 16.43 -5.42 6.82
N ALA A 199 17.69 -5.18 6.43
CA ALA A 199 18.03 -4.63 5.11
C ALA A 199 17.64 -5.56 3.95
N ASN A 200 17.78 -6.88 4.13
CA ASN A 200 17.34 -7.88 3.16
C ASN A 200 15.81 -7.88 3.01
N ASN A 201 15.07 -7.86 4.12
CA ASN A 201 13.61 -7.79 4.10
C ASN A 201 13.10 -6.48 3.49
N ALA A 202 13.78 -5.35 3.74
CA ALA A 202 13.49 -4.09 3.07
C ALA A 202 13.72 -4.19 1.55
N THR A 203 14.77 -4.91 1.13
CA THR A 203 15.04 -5.17 -0.30
C THR A 203 13.94 -6.04 -0.92
N MET A 204 13.46 -7.07 -0.21
CA MET A 204 12.33 -7.89 -0.66
C MET A 204 11.07 -7.04 -0.83
N ALA A 205 10.75 -6.18 0.14
CA ALA A 205 9.63 -5.26 0.03
C ALA A 205 9.72 -4.35 -1.21
N LEU A 206 10.92 -3.86 -1.58
CA LEU A 206 11.12 -3.10 -2.83
C LEU A 206 10.85 -3.93 -4.09
N VAL A 207 11.22 -5.21 -4.09
CA VAL A 207 10.92 -6.13 -5.20
C VAL A 207 9.41 -6.33 -5.32
N GLU A 208 8.74 -6.56 -4.19
CA GLU A 208 7.28 -6.77 -4.18
C GLU A 208 6.53 -5.51 -4.61
N LEU A 209 6.93 -4.32 -4.15
CA LEU A 209 6.30 -3.08 -4.65
C LEU A 209 6.47 -2.90 -6.17
N ARG A 210 7.58 -3.34 -6.77
CA ARG A 210 7.73 -3.30 -8.24
C ARG A 210 6.79 -4.30 -8.92
N ARG A 211 6.64 -5.51 -8.36
CA ARG A 211 5.73 -6.53 -8.89
C ARG A 211 4.27 -6.08 -8.77
N MET A 212 3.87 -5.51 -7.62
CA MET A 212 2.54 -4.94 -7.43
C MET A 212 2.26 -3.84 -8.44
N ARG A 213 3.19 -2.90 -8.64
CA ARG A 213 3.02 -1.84 -9.66
C ARG A 213 2.84 -2.39 -11.06
N HIS A 214 3.52 -3.48 -11.40
CA HIS A 214 3.33 -4.15 -12.68
C HIS A 214 1.92 -4.75 -12.79
N ALA A 215 1.46 -5.49 -11.79
CA ALA A 215 0.11 -6.06 -11.74
C ALA A 215 -0.98 -4.98 -11.85
N VAL A 216 -0.88 -3.90 -11.08
CA VAL A 216 -1.82 -2.75 -11.14
C VAL A 216 -1.80 -2.07 -12.52
N SER A 217 -0.65 -2.05 -13.20
CA SER A 217 -0.57 -1.54 -14.58
C SER A 217 -1.30 -2.44 -15.57
N LEU A 218 -1.27 -3.75 -15.37
CA LEU A 218 -2.05 -4.70 -16.18
C LEU A 218 -3.55 -4.54 -15.91
N GLU A 219 -3.96 -4.38 -14.64
CA GLU A 219 -5.35 -4.03 -14.28
C GLU A 219 -5.82 -2.76 -15.00
N PHE A 220 -4.98 -1.72 -15.06
CA PHE A 220 -5.31 -0.49 -15.77
C PHE A 220 -5.67 -0.76 -17.24
N PHE A 221 -4.88 -1.58 -17.95
CA PHE A 221 -5.14 -1.87 -19.35
C PHE A 221 -6.43 -2.69 -19.55
N ASP A 222 -6.68 -3.69 -18.70
CA ASP A 222 -7.92 -4.46 -18.77
C ASP A 222 -9.15 -3.59 -18.42
N ALA A 223 -9.04 -2.73 -17.40
CA ALA A 223 -10.09 -1.78 -17.04
C ALA A 223 -10.37 -0.79 -18.17
N TRP A 224 -9.33 -0.28 -18.82
CA TRP A 224 -9.45 0.61 -19.97
C TRP A 224 -10.22 -0.04 -21.12
N VAL A 225 -9.94 -1.32 -21.44
CA VAL A 225 -10.66 -2.07 -22.47
C VAL A 225 -12.15 -2.20 -22.11
N LEU A 226 -12.46 -2.53 -20.86
CA LEU A 226 -13.84 -2.71 -20.40
C LEU A 226 -14.63 -1.38 -20.39
N LEU A 227 -13.99 -0.27 -20.01
CA LEU A 227 -14.64 1.05 -19.96
C LEU A 227 -14.85 1.68 -21.34
N ASN A 228 -14.01 1.34 -22.32
CA ASN A 228 -14.07 1.89 -23.69
C ASN A 228 -14.75 0.98 -24.70
N ARG A 229 -15.39 -0.12 -24.26
CA ARG A 229 -16.36 -0.85 -25.07
C ARG A 229 -17.62 0.00 -25.24
N ARG A 230 -17.57 0.91 -26.20
CA ARG A 230 -18.69 1.62 -26.80
C ARG A 230 -18.64 1.43 -28.30
#